data_AF-M8BFC0-F1
#
_entry.id   AF-M8BFC0-F1
#
_cell.length_a   1.000
_cell.length_b   1.000
_cell.length_c   1.000
_cell.angle_alpha   90.00
_cell.angle_beta   90.00
_cell.angle_gamma   90.00
#
_symmetry.space_group_name_H-M   'P 1'
#
loop_
_entity.id
_entity.type
_entity.pdbx_description
1 polymer ?
#
loop_
_entity_poly.entity_id
_entity_poly.type
_entity_poly.pdbx_seq_one_letter_code
_entity_poly.pdbx_strand_id
1 'polypeptide(L)'
;MAPLLRPGALAAALLALAVVGVAQGQQVGLLRVPNRSPPTKANMDRVVLPVDNAGGFAGLWNILSENAGVSAMHLAVMRHGKAVMFDTTTTGPSLMQLPAGNCRVDPRSDPPGGMDCSAHAVEFDYNTGAVRPLKILTDTWCSSGAFDVDGMLVQTGGYFEGVKVVRRLNPQGNADWVEFPNTLAEGRCSITDMIKKEFTTGSCMHELADDVENNLYPFVHLLPEGTVFLFANDRSIVFDPQNGQVLRELPKLNGGARNYPASGMSALLPLDLRRGERLSAEVIVCGGAPKEAFKLGEANKFPHALRDCGRINPSKPGARWAIDFMPVGRVMGDMLILPTGDLLLLNGAAQGCSGWVFAREPVTAFKPEGNKYKITAQTPSKPTLAPPGYYLVFVLVKGVPSKAAWVKIHP
;
A
#
# COMPACT_ATOMS: atom_id res chain seq x y z
N MET A 1 -11.82 -33.49 -31.94
CA MET A 1 -13.17 -33.77 -31.41
C MET A 1 -13.31 -33.05 -30.08
N ALA A 2 -13.98 -31.91 -30.10
CA ALA A 2 -14.47 -31.17 -28.94
C ALA A 2 -15.81 -30.55 -29.41
N PRO A 3 -16.94 -30.78 -28.71
CA PRO A 3 -18.23 -30.34 -29.23
C PRO A 3 -18.53 -28.89 -28.86
N LEU A 4 -18.64 -28.07 -29.91
CA LEU A 4 -19.73 -27.13 -30.21
C LEU A 4 -20.75 -26.84 -29.10
N LEU A 5 -20.79 -25.58 -28.63
CA LEU A 5 -21.98 -24.97 -28.02
C LEU A 5 -22.53 -23.90 -28.97
N ARG A 6 -23.79 -24.06 -29.38
CA ARG A 6 -24.54 -23.12 -30.23
C ARG A 6 -25.24 -22.03 -29.39
N PRO A 7 -25.56 -20.87 -30.00
CA PRO A 7 -26.09 -19.68 -29.34
C PRO A 7 -27.63 -19.55 -29.41
N GLY A 8 -28.18 -18.74 -28.50
CA GLY A 8 -29.39 -17.93 -28.73
C GLY A 8 -30.63 -18.26 -27.87
N ALA A 9 -31.06 -17.29 -27.04
CA ALA A 9 -32.38 -16.66 -27.13
C ALA A 9 -32.60 -15.65 -25.98
N LEU A 10 -32.74 -14.38 -26.34
CA LEU A 10 -33.39 -13.34 -25.53
C LEU A 10 -34.90 -13.65 -25.40
N ALA A 11 -35.47 -13.40 -24.22
CA ALA A 11 -36.80 -12.77 -24.08
C ALA A 11 -36.98 -12.23 -22.65
N ALA A 12 -37.54 -11.02 -22.56
CA ALA A 12 -37.64 -10.20 -21.38
C ALA A 12 -39.03 -10.27 -20.70
N ALA A 13 -39.05 -9.76 -19.45
CA ALA A 13 -40.09 -8.97 -18.80
C ALA A 13 -41.16 -9.62 -17.87
N LEU A 14 -41.03 -9.21 -16.60
CA LEU A 14 -42.04 -8.80 -15.60
C LEU A 14 -43.21 -9.73 -15.21
N LEU A 15 -43.28 -10.05 -13.91
CA LEU A 15 -44.37 -9.57 -13.04
C LEU A 15 -43.95 -9.61 -11.55
N ALA A 16 -44.28 -8.56 -10.80
CA ALA A 16 -44.02 -8.39 -9.38
C ALA A 16 -45.11 -9.04 -8.52
N LEU A 17 -44.73 -9.61 -7.37
CA LEU A 17 -45.60 -9.72 -6.18
C LEU A 17 -44.73 -9.87 -4.92
N ALA A 18 -44.93 -8.94 -4.00
CA ALA A 18 -44.31 -8.94 -2.67
C ALA A 18 -45.22 -9.66 -1.68
N VAL A 19 -44.69 -10.62 -0.91
CA VAL A 19 -45.15 -10.93 0.45
C VAL A 19 -43.95 -11.32 1.33
N VAL A 20 -44.04 -10.81 2.57
CA VAL A 20 -43.17 -10.80 3.74
C VAL A 20 -42.66 -12.16 4.22
N GLY A 21 -41.37 -12.19 4.60
CA GLY A 21 -40.87 -12.87 5.80
C GLY A 21 -40.23 -14.25 5.63
N VAL A 22 -38.91 -14.34 5.89
CA VAL A 22 -38.26 -15.19 6.92
C VAL A 22 -36.73 -15.06 6.76
N ALA A 23 -36.06 -14.90 7.89
CA ALA A 23 -34.61 -14.88 8.01
C ALA A 23 -33.99 -16.24 7.67
N GLN A 24 -32.98 -16.27 6.80
CA GLN A 24 -31.75 -17.07 6.88
C GLN A 24 -31.08 -17.06 5.49
N GLY A 25 -29.82 -16.63 5.45
CA GLY A 25 -29.06 -16.56 4.21
C GLY A 25 -27.80 -15.74 4.42
N GLN A 26 -26.80 -16.38 5.01
CA GLN A 26 -25.44 -15.88 5.18
C GLN A 26 -24.84 -15.65 3.80
N GLN A 27 -24.99 -14.43 3.25
CA GLN A 27 -24.28 -14.04 2.02
C GLN A 27 -22.84 -13.71 2.38
N VAL A 28 -21.97 -14.71 2.22
CA VAL A 28 -20.54 -14.49 1.97
C VAL A 28 -20.45 -13.94 0.55
N GLY A 29 -20.33 -12.63 0.41
CA GLY A 29 -20.27 -12.02 -0.92
C GLY A 29 -20.18 -10.52 -0.81
N LEU A 30 -19.08 -9.98 -1.35
CA LEU A 30 -18.78 -8.59 -1.66
C LEU A 30 -19.64 -7.54 -0.93
N LEU A 31 -19.00 -6.75 -0.06
CA LEU A 31 -19.49 -5.40 0.24
C LEU A 31 -19.87 -4.73 -1.09
N ARG A 32 -21.17 -4.47 -1.23
CA ARG A 32 -21.73 -3.74 -2.37
C ARG A 32 -20.94 -2.43 -2.44
N VAL A 33 -20.17 -2.26 -3.51
CA VAL A 33 -19.43 -1.01 -3.76
C VAL A 33 -20.46 0.11 -3.61
N PRO A 34 -20.27 1.07 -2.70
CA PRO A 34 -21.17 2.19 -2.55
C PRO A 34 -21.39 2.84 -3.92
N ASN A 35 -22.59 3.40 -4.17
CA ASN A 35 -22.82 4.13 -5.40
C ASN A 35 -21.70 5.16 -5.59
N ARG A 36 -21.08 5.15 -6.78
CA ARG A 36 -19.95 6.00 -7.12
C ARG A 36 -20.34 7.47 -6.90
N SER A 37 -19.77 8.11 -5.88
CA SER A 37 -19.88 9.55 -5.66
C SER A 37 -18.94 10.29 -6.61
N PRO A 38 -19.30 11.49 -7.11
CA PRO A 38 -18.36 12.34 -7.85
C PRO A 38 -17.11 12.63 -6.99
N PRO A 39 -15.96 12.96 -7.61
CA PRO A 39 -14.81 13.44 -6.86
C PRO A 39 -15.20 14.61 -5.95
N THR A 40 -14.77 14.56 -4.69
CA THR A 40 -15.19 15.54 -3.68
C THR A 40 -14.07 16.51 -3.35
N LYS A 41 -14.44 17.76 -3.05
CA LYS A 41 -13.54 18.75 -2.45
C LYS A 41 -13.13 18.29 -1.05
N ALA A 42 -11.99 18.78 -0.55
CA ALA A 42 -11.57 18.52 0.82
C ALA A 42 -12.66 18.92 1.81
N ASN A 43 -12.99 17.98 2.70
CA ASN A 43 -13.90 18.19 3.80
C ASN A 43 -13.14 17.80 5.06
N MET A 44 -12.76 18.77 5.90
CA MET A 44 -11.92 18.54 7.08
C MET A 44 -12.70 17.88 8.22
N ASP A 45 -13.15 16.65 8.01
CA ASP A 45 -13.71 15.81 9.05
C ASP A 45 -12.57 15.22 9.87
N ARG A 46 -12.62 15.48 11.19
CA ARG A 46 -11.61 15.03 12.15
C ARG A 46 -12.00 13.67 12.71
N VAL A 47 -11.11 12.69 12.57
CA VAL A 47 -11.21 11.38 13.21
C VAL A 47 -10.09 11.27 14.24
N VAL A 48 -10.46 11.28 15.52
CA VAL A 48 -9.53 11.01 16.63
C VAL A 48 -9.43 9.50 16.81
N LEU A 49 -8.24 8.93 16.61
CA LEU A 49 -8.01 7.52 16.90
C LEU A 49 -7.67 7.33 18.37
N PRO A 50 -8.29 6.37 19.08
CA PRO A 50 -7.83 5.98 20.40
C PRO A 50 -6.51 5.21 20.29
N VAL A 51 -5.54 5.51 21.15
CA VAL A 51 -4.24 4.83 21.21
C VAL A 51 -3.92 4.44 22.66
N ASP A 52 -3.06 3.44 22.82
CA ASP A 52 -2.54 2.98 24.11
C ASP A 52 -1.88 4.11 24.91
N ASN A 53 -2.19 4.18 26.21
CA ASN A 53 -2.02 5.35 27.09
C ASN A 53 -0.58 5.60 27.58
N ALA A 54 0.44 4.95 27.00
CA ALA A 54 1.83 5.23 27.33
C ALA A 54 2.40 6.46 26.58
N GLY A 55 1.83 6.85 25.43
CA GLY A 55 2.45 7.78 24.47
C GLY A 55 2.04 9.25 24.54
N GLY A 56 1.08 9.64 25.39
CA GLY A 56 0.69 11.04 25.60
C GLY A 56 -0.12 11.71 24.47
N PHE A 57 0.09 11.36 23.18
CA PHE A 57 -0.75 11.79 22.05
C PHE A 57 -0.72 10.79 20.88
N ALA A 58 -1.91 10.38 20.45
CA ALA A 58 -2.18 9.36 19.44
C ALA A 58 -1.94 9.77 17.97
N GLY A 59 -1.91 11.08 17.69
CA GLY A 59 -2.20 11.60 16.36
C GLY A 59 -3.70 11.68 16.06
N LEU A 60 -4.05 12.29 14.93
CA LEU A 60 -5.41 12.37 14.41
C LEU A 60 -5.40 12.21 12.89
N TRP A 61 -6.49 11.71 12.33
CA TRP A 61 -6.68 11.61 10.89
C TRP A 61 -7.71 12.64 10.44
N ASN A 62 -7.40 13.31 9.33
CA ASN A 62 -8.36 14.14 8.63
C ASN A 62 -8.61 13.53 7.26
N ILE A 63 -9.88 13.44 6.87
CA ILE A 63 -10.21 13.11 5.50
C ILE A 63 -9.90 14.35 4.67
N LEU A 64 -8.97 14.24 3.71
CA LEU A 64 -8.61 15.36 2.83
C LEU A 64 -9.34 15.30 1.48
N SER A 65 -9.87 14.14 1.10
CA SER A 65 -10.76 13.96 -0.03
C SER A 65 -11.49 12.63 0.19
N GLU A 66 -12.82 12.62 0.03
CA GLU A 66 -13.57 11.36 0.13
C GLU A 66 -13.40 10.50 -1.13
N ASN A 67 -13.14 11.15 -2.27
CA ASN A 67 -12.94 10.48 -3.55
C ASN A 67 -12.06 11.32 -4.49
N ALA A 68 -10.86 10.81 -4.80
CA ALA A 68 -9.94 11.44 -5.75
C ALA A 68 -10.27 11.15 -7.22
N GLY A 69 -11.22 10.24 -7.49
CA GLY A 69 -11.65 9.85 -8.84
C GLY A 69 -10.78 8.80 -9.55
N VAL A 70 -9.62 8.47 -8.97
CA VAL A 70 -8.67 7.44 -9.44
C VAL A 70 -8.21 6.62 -8.23
N SER A 71 -8.10 5.30 -8.37
CA SER A 71 -7.57 4.45 -7.30
C SER A 71 -6.07 4.70 -7.15
N ALA A 72 -5.61 4.85 -5.90
CA ALA A 72 -4.18 5.03 -5.62
C ALA A 72 -3.45 3.68 -5.57
N MET A 73 -3.41 2.94 -6.69
CA MET A 73 -2.55 1.74 -6.80
C MET A 73 -1.09 2.13 -6.57
N HIS A 74 -0.68 3.27 -7.12
CA HIS A 74 0.54 3.96 -6.78
C HIS A 74 0.22 5.33 -6.19
N LEU A 75 0.99 5.73 -5.17
CA LEU A 75 0.93 7.07 -4.57
C LEU A 75 2.34 7.58 -4.30
N ALA A 76 2.63 8.80 -4.74
CA ALA A 76 3.86 9.50 -4.44
C ALA A 76 3.56 10.88 -3.85
N VAL A 77 4.04 11.14 -2.63
CA VAL A 77 3.97 12.48 -2.01
C VAL A 77 5.13 13.32 -2.55
N MET A 78 4.81 14.49 -3.10
CA MET A 78 5.79 15.42 -3.66
C MET A 78 6.12 16.54 -2.68
N ARG A 79 7.33 17.09 -2.80
CA ARG A 79 7.87 18.13 -1.91
C ARG A 79 7.14 19.48 -1.93
N HIS A 80 6.21 19.68 -2.88
CA HIS A 80 5.57 20.97 -3.17
C HIS A 80 4.09 21.04 -2.78
N GLY A 81 3.68 20.36 -1.72
CA GLY A 81 2.28 20.44 -1.29
C GLY A 81 1.30 19.57 -2.09
N LYS A 82 1.83 18.66 -2.92
CA LYS A 82 1.05 17.84 -3.85
C LYS A 82 1.39 16.36 -3.75
N ALA A 83 0.47 15.49 -4.13
CA ALA A 83 0.66 14.06 -4.30
C ALA A 83 0.20 13.62 -5.69
N VAL A 84 0.82 12.58 -6.25
CA VAL A 84 0.35 11.95 -7.49
C VAL A 84 -0.16 10.57 -7.17
N MET A 85 -1.37 10.27 -7.63
CA MET A 85 -2.01 8.97 -7.51
C MET A 85 -2.31 8.45 -8.91
N PHE A 86 -2.02 7.18 -9.18
CA PHE A 86 -2.29 6.60 -10.49
C PHE A 86 -2.60 5.11 -10.39
N ASP A 87 -3.43 4.69 -11.32
CA ASP A 87 -3.95 3.33 -11.46
C ASP A 87 -3.53 2.75 -12.82
N THR A 88 -3.85 1.48 -13.02
CA THR A 88 -3.76 0.84 -14.32
C THR A 88 -4.74 1.47 -15.30
N THR A 89 -4.32 1.56 -16.56
CA THR A 89 -5.17 1.98 -17.68
C THR A 89 -6.02 0.81 -18.21
N THR A 90 -5.88 -0.39 -17.60
CA THR A 90 -6.42 -1.63 -18.15
C THR A 90 -7.68 -2.19 -17.48
N THR A 91 -8.03 -1.75 -16.27
CA THR A 91 -9.17 -2.33 -15.51
C THR A 91 -10.51 -1.63 -15.71
N GLY A 92 -10.60 -0.77 -16.74
CA GLY A 92 -11.83 -0.05 -17.11
C GLY A 92 -11.78 1.43 -16.73
N PRO A 93 -12.88 2.17 -16.91
CA PRO A 93 -12.90 3.62 -16.76
C PRO A 93 -12.82 4.05 -15.30
N SER A 94 -11.90 4.98 -15.03
CA SER A 94 -11.83 5.76 -13.79
C SER A 94 -12.97 6.78 -13.71
N LEU A 95 -13.26 7.26 -12.50
CA LEU A 95 -14.29 8.29 -12.29
C LEU A 95 -13.85 9.67 -12.76
N MET A 96 -12.57 9.98 -12.63
CA MET A 96 -11.99 11.21 -13.16
C MET A 96 -11.94 11.16 -14.68
N GLN A 97 -12.27 12.27 -15.33
CA GLN A 97 -12.23 12.42 -16.79
C GLN A 97 -11.10 13.36 -17.21
N LEU A 98 -10.49 13.08 -18.36
CA LEU A 98 -9.56 13.97 -19.01
C LEU A 98 -10.30 15.19 -19.59
N PRO A 99 -9.61 16.33 -19.77
CA PRO A 99 -10.19 17.49 -20.46
C PRO A 99 -10.71 17.12 -21.86
N ALA A 100 -11.75 17.82 -22.30
CA ALA A 100 -12.36 17.59 -23.62
C ALA A 100 -11.30 17.68 -24.73
N GLY A 101 -11.30 16.70 -25.64
CA GLY A 101 -10.32 16.60 -26.72
C GLY A 101 -8.96 16.03 -26.32
N ASN A 102 -8.73 15.72 -25.03
CA ASN A 102 -7.46 15.15 -24.54
C ASN A 102 -7.52 13.65 -24.25
N CYS A 103 -8.47 12.91 -24.83
CA CYS A 103 -8.57 11.46 -24.65
C CYS A 103 -7.32 10.74 -25.19
N ARG A 104 -7.04 9.53 -24.69
CA ARG A 104 -5.99 8.65 -25.22
C ARG A 104 -6.62 7.60 -26.13
N VAL A 105 -5.84 7.06 -27.07
CA VAL A 105 -6.26 5.88 -27.83
C VAL A 105 -6.19 4.68 -26.89
N ASP A 106 -7.25 3.87 -26.79
CA ASP A 106 -7.21 2.62 -26.05
C ASP A 106 -6.70 1.51 -26.99
N PRO A 107 -5.47 1.00 -26.79
CA PRO A 107 -4.92 -0.06 -27.65
C PRO A 107 -5.69 -1.39 -27.55
N ARG A 108 -6.63 -1.52 -26.61
CA ARG A 108 -7.43 -2.73 -26.36
C ARG A 108 -8.88 -2.57 -26.80
N SER A 109 -9.26 -1.43 -27.38
CA SER A 109 -10.62 -1.21 -27.85
C SER A 109 -10.99 -2.19 -28.95
N ASP A 110 -12.23 -2.69 -28.91
CA ASP A 110 -12.83 -3.46 -30.00
C ASP A 110 -14.12 -2.76 -30.48
N PRO A 111 -14.18 -2.24 -31.73
CA PRO A 111 -13.13 -2.28 -32.75
C PRO A 111 -11.91 -1.39 -32.41
N PRO A 112 -10.74 -1.63 -33.05
CA PRO A 112 -9.54 -0.83 -32.82
C PRO A 112 -9.73 0.66 -33.10
N GLY A 113 -9.06 1.51 -32.31
CA GLY A 113 -9.11 2.98 -32.45
C GLY A 113 -10.12 3.68 -31.54
N GLY A 114 -10.71 2.95 -30.59
CA GLY A 114 -11.53 3.53 -29.53
C GLY A 114 -10.73 4.51 -28.66
N MET A 115 -11.42 5.53 -28.16
CA MET A 115 -10.83 6.56 -27.31
C MET A 115 -11.22 6.33 -25.86
N ASP A 116 -10.23 6.37 -24.97
CA ASP A 116 -10.43 6.42 -23.53
C ASP A 116 -10.26 7.86 -23.02
N CYS A 117 -11.36 8.42 -22.53
CA CYS A 117 -11.42 9.77 -22.00
C CYS A 117 -11.31 9.81 -20.47
N SER A 118 -11.14 8.65 -19.81
CA SER A 118 -10.94 8.58 -18.37
C SER A 118 -9.50 8.96 -18.01
N ALA A 119 -9.33 9.69 -16.92
CA ALA A 119 -8.01 9.94 -16.34
C ALA A 119 -7.67 8.79 -15.39
N HIS A 120 -6.53 8.12 -15.62
CA HIS A 120 -6.01 7.04 -14.76
C HIS A 120 -4.87 7.52 -13.84
N ALA A 121 -4.63 8.82 -13.83
CA ALA A 121 -3.71 9.47 -12.93
C ALA A 121 -4.30 10.83 -12.51
N VAL A 122 -4.00 11.25 -11.29
CA VAL A 122 -4.36 12.56 -10.76
C VAL A 122 -3.20 13.16 -9.98
N GLU A 123 -3.09 14.47 -10.06
CA GLU A 123 -2.34 15.29 -9.12
C GLU A 123 -3.33 15.83 -8.07
N PHE A 124 -3.02 15.61 -6.81
CA PHE A 124 -3.80 16.05 -5.66
C PHE A 124 -3.03 17.09 -4.87
N ASP A 125 -3.55 18.30 -4.77
CA ASP A 125 -3.04 19.33 -3.88
C ASP A 125 -3.64 19.12 -2.48
N TYR A 126 -2.82 18.64 -1.54
CA TYR A 126 -3.31 18.31 -0.19
C TYR A 126 -3.44 19.54 0.73
N ASN A 127 -3.09 20.74 0.27
CA ASN A 127 -3.35 21.99 1.00
C ASN A 127 -4.73 22.56 0.67
N THR A 128 -5.15 22.42 -0.59
CA THR A 128 -6.42 23.00 -1.09
C THR A 128 -7.51 21.96 -1.34
N GLY A 129 -7.14 20.67 -1.42
CA GLY A 129 -8.02 19.59 -1.84
C GLY A 129 -8.29 19.56 -3.35
N ALA A 130 -7.58 20.38 -4.14
CA ALA A 130 -7.77 20.40 -5.59
C ALA A 130 -7.24 19.11 -6.22
N VAL A 131 -8.01 18.56 -7.17
CA VAL A 131 -7.62 17.40 -7.95
C VAL A 131 -7.50 17.81 -9.42
N ARG A 132 -6.37 17.49 -10.06
CA ARG A 132 -6.11 17.73 -11.47
C ARG A 132 -5.92 16.39 -12.18
N PRO A 133 -6.67 16.09 -13.26
CA PRO A 133 -6.43 14.89 -14.05
C PRO A 133 -5.06 14.96 -14.73
N LEU A 134 -4.37 13.83 -14.75
CA LEU A 134 -3.13 13.61 -15.47
C LEU A 134 -3.36 12.59 -16.57
N LYS A 135 -2.90 12.90 -17.78
CA LYS A 135 -2.90 11.96 -18.89
C LYS A 135 -1.70 11.03 -18.77
N ILE A 136 -1.98 9.74 -18.76
CA ILE A 136 -1.01 8.66 -18.89
C ILE A 136 -1.45 7.77 -20.05
N LEU A 137 -0.51 7.46 -20.94
CA LEU A 137 -0.77 6.79 -22.21
C LEU A 137 -0.64 5.28 -22.05
N THR A 138 0.40 4.83 -21.37
CA THR A 138 0.76 3.41 -21.25
C THR A 138 0.51 2.87 -19.86
N ASP A 139 0.14 1.60 -19.76
CA ASP A 139 -0.26 0.97 -18.51
C ASP A 139 0.83 0.84 -17.41
N THR A 140 0.48 1.17 -16.17
CA THR A 140 1.39 1.20 -15.00
C THR A 140 1.22 0.04 -14.02
N TRP A 141 0.40 -0.96 -14.35
CA TRP A 141 0.20 -2.12 -13.50
C TRP A 141 1.53 -2.82 -13.22
N CYS A 142 1.76 -3.19 -11.96
CA CYS A 142 3.00 -3.81 -11.49
C CYS A 142 4.30 -3.02 -11.74
N SER A 143 4.19 -1.73 -12.01
CA SER A 143 5.37 -0.92 -12.28
C SER A 143 6.12 -0.46 -11.03
N SER A 144 7.25 0.23 -11.21
CA SER A 144 8.07 0.78 -10.13
C SER A 144 8.30 2.28 -10.31
N GLY A 145 8.66 2.99 -9.24
CA GLY A 145 9.02 4.40 -9.36
C GLY A 145 9.90 4.91 -8.22
N ALA A 146 10.60 6.01 -8.49
CA ALA A 146 11.46 6.73 -7.57
C ALA A 146 11.56 8.20 -7.99
N PHE A 147 12.04 9.06 -7.10
CA PHE A 147 12.43 10.43 -7.45
C PHE A 147 13.87 10.47 -7.94
N ASP A 148 14.15 11.24 -8.99
CA ASP A 148 15.52 11.56 -9.38
C ASP A 148 16.11 12.72 -8.56
N VAL A 149 17.36 13.10 -8.87
CA VAL A 149 18.10 14.16 -8.17
C VAL A 149 17.47 15.55 -8.29
N ASP A 150 16.72 15.81 -9.36
CA ASP A 150 15.97 17.05 -9.57
C ASP A 150 14.59 17.00 -8.88
N GLY A 151 14.25 15.83 -8.33
CA GLY A 151 12.99 15.49 -7.69
C GLY A 151 11.87 15.18 -8.68
N MET A 152 12.18 14.85 -9.94
CA MET A 152 11.21 14.37 -10.91
C MET A 152 10.78 12.96 -10.52
N LEU A 153 9.48 12.67 -10.64
CA LEU A 153 9.00 11.31 -10.44
C LEU A 153 9.33 10.50 -11.70
N VAL A 154 10.20 9.51 -11.56
CA VAL A 154 10.56 8.55 -12.61
C VAL A 154 9.87 7.23 -12.31
N GLN A 155 9.09 6.74 -13.26
CA GLN A 155 8.37 5.49 -13.19
C GLN A 155 8.88 4.59 -14.33
N THR A 156 8.99 3.29 -14.08
CA THR A 156 9.52 2.33 -15.07
C THR A 156 8.74 1.03 -15.09
N GLY A 157 8.63 0.45 -16.29
CA GLY A 157 7.91 -0.80 -16.52
C GLY A 157 6.39 -0.61 -16.45
N GLY A 158 5.68 -1.72 -16.35
CA GLY A 158 4.23 -1.77 -16.41
C GLY A 158 3.75 -3.09 -17.02
N TYR A 159 2.48 -3.13 -17.39
CA TYR A 159 1.90 -4.25 -18.13
C TYR A 159 1.60 -3.85 -19.58
N PHE A 160 1.37 -4.84 -20.45
CA PHE A 160 1.05 -4.67 -21.87
C PHE A 160 1.96 -3.67 -22.61
N GLU A 161 1.45 -2.52 -23.05
CA GLU A 161 2.24 -1.48 -23.74
C GLU A 161 3.24 -0.76 -22.81
N GLY A 162 3.06 -0.88 -21.50
CA GLY A 162 3.90 -0.28 -20.46
C GLY A 162 5.19 -1.05 -20.13
N VAL A 163 5.34 -2.30 -20.58
CA VAL A 163 6.42 -3.20 -20.14
C VAL A 163 7.83 -2.66 -20.37
N LYS A 164 8.06 -1.85 -21.41
CA LYS A 164 9.38 -1.28 -21.75
C LYS A 164 9.41 0.25 -21.70
N VAL A 165 8.57 0.85 -20.87
CA VAL A 165 8.40 2.30 -20.82
C VAL A 165 9.12 2.89 -19.61
N VAL A 166 9.75 4.05 -19.82
CA VAL A 166 10.13 4.98 -18.75
C VAL A 166 9.19 6.17 -18.81
N ARG A 167 8.59 6.57 -17.70
CA ARG A 167 7.70 7.73 -17.59
C ARG A 167 8.29 8.73 -16.62
N ARG A 168 8.21 10.02 -16.94
CA ARG A 168 8.67 11.10 -16.08
C ARG A 168 7.56 12.10 -15.85
N LEU A 169 7.41 12.54 -14.61
CA LEU A 169 6.49 13.62 -14.24
C LEU A 169 7.24 14.72 -13.48
N ASN A 170 7.03 15.96 -13.94
CA ASN A 170 7.59 17.12 -13.26
C ASN A 170 6.70 17.54 -12.08
N PRO A 171 7.19 17.50 -10.83
CA PRO A 171 6.39 17.87 -9.67
C PRO A 171 6.11 19.39 -9.56
N GLN A 172 6.82 20.22 -10.33
CA GLN A 172 6.70 21.69 -10.32
C GLN A 172 5.93 22.24 -11.52
N GLY A 173 5.74 21.41 -12.55
CA GLY A 173 5.03 21.80 -13.76
C GLY A 173 3.54 21.50 -13.68
N ASN A 174 2.78 22.11 -14.59
CA ASN A 174 1.39 21.71 -14.87
C ASN A 174 1.31 20.73 -16.06
N ALA A 175 2.43 20.15 -16.47
CA ALA A 175 2.51 19.22 -17.59
C ALA A 175 1.99 17.83 -17.19
N ASP A 176 1.58 17.08 -18.20
CA ASP A 176 1.30 15.64 -18.09
C ASP A 176 2.60 14.82 -18.04
N TRP A 177 2.45 13.50 -17.91
CA TRP A 177 3.56 12.56 -18.00
C TRP A 177 4.26 12.65 -19.36
N VAL A 178 5.59 12.58 -19.34
CA VAL A 178 6.42 12.38 -20.52
C VAL A 178 6.83 10.92 -20.57
N GLU A 179 6.48 10.22 -21.64
CA GLU A 179 6.71 8.78 -21.76
C GLU A 179 7.73 8.47 -22.84
N PHE A 180 8.62 7.51 -22.53
CA PHE A 180 9.69 7.03 -23.40
C PHE A 180 9.50 5.53 -23.63
N PRO A 181 8.67 5.12 -24.61
CA PRO A 181 8.46 3.72 -24.94
C PRO A 181 9.73 3.04 -25.47
N ASN A 182 9.84 1.73 -25.29
CA ASN A 182 10.96 0.90 -25.76
C ASN A 182 12.35 1.36 -25.28
N THR A 183 12.42 2.07 -24.15
CA THR A 183 13.69 2.57 -23.60
C THR A 183 14.39 1.52 -22.72
N LEU A 184 13.62 0.60 -22.12
CA LEU A 184 14.18 -0.51 -21.36
C LEU A 184 14.58 -1.65 -22.30
N ALA A 185 15.81 -2.14 -22.15
CA ALA A 185 16.32 -3.28 -22.94
C ALA A 185 15.40 -4.51 -22.85
N GLU A 186 14.88 -4.76 -21.65
CA GLU A 186 13.97 -5.88 -21.34
C GLU A 186 12.67 -5.37 -20.71
N GLY A 187 11.60 -6.14 -20.91
CA GLY A 187 10.29 -5.83 -20.32
C GLY A 187 10.36 -5.96 -18.81
N ARG A 188 9.67 -5.08 -18.10
CA ARG A 188 9.60 -5.03 -16.64
C ARG A 188 8.16 -4.96 -16.19
N CYS A 189 7.73 -6.01 -15.51
CA CYS A 189 6.51 -6.02 -14.70
C CYS A 189 6.85 -5.96 -13.19
N SER A 190 8.13 -5.75 -12.83
CA SER A 190 8.64 -5.44 -11.48
C SER A 190 10.17 -5.21 -11.57
N ILE A 191 10.82 -4.68 -10.52
CA ILE A 191 12.30 -4.61 -10.43
C ILE A 191 12.96 -6.00 -10.57
N THR A 192 12.19 -7.06 -10.32
CA THR A 192 12.66 -8.45 -10.31
C THR A 192 13.10 -8.99 -11.67
N ASP A 193 12.63 -8.45 -12.80
CA ASP A 193 13.04 -8.94 -14.12
C ASP A 193 14.51 -8.62 -14.45
N MET A 194 15.09 -7.57 -13.83
CA MET A 194 16.53 -7.28 -13.95
C MET A 194 17.38 -8.24 -13.11
N ILE A 195 16.87 -8.60 -11.92
CA ILE A 195 17.55 -9.50 -10.99
C ILE A 195 17.60 -10.93 -11.56
N LYS A 196 16.60 -11.35 -12.34
CA LYS A 196 16.62 -12.68 -12.97
C LYS A 196 17.78 -12.89 -13.95
N LYS A 197 18.34 -11.82 -14.54
CA LYS A 197 19.36 -11.94 -15.59
C LYS A 197 20.78 -11.60 -15.16
N GLU A 198 20.97 -10.58 -14.31
CA GLU A 198 22.30 -10.19 -13.83
C GLU A 198 22.84 -11.04 -12.68
N PHE A 199 22.02 -11.88 -12.04
CA PHE A 199 22.45 -12.80 -10.98
C PHE A 199 22.91 -14.17 -11.50
N THR A 200 23.13 -14.32 -12.81
CA THR A 200 23.52 -15.60 -13.44
C THR A 200 25.02 -15.91 -13.41
N THR A 201 25.83 -15.15 -12.68
CA THR A 201 27.26 -15.42 -12.47
C THR A 201 27.64 -15.42 -10.99
N GLY A 202 27.02 -16.33 -10.23
CA GLY A 202 27.41 -16.60 -8.84
C GLY A 202 26.51 -17.66 -8.24
N SER A 203 27.09 -18.61 -7.51
CA SER A 203 26.47 -19.84 -6.99
C SER A 203 25.37 -19.66 -5.92
N CYS A 204 24.56 -18.60 -5.96
CA CYS A 204 23.44 -18.32 -5.04
C CYS A 204 22.04 -18.52 -5.69
N MET A 205 21.96 -19.29 -6.79
CA MET A 205 20.76 -19.40 -7.63
C MET A 205 19.90 -20.66 -7.41
N HIS A 206 20.18 -21.53 -6.45
CA HIS A 206 19.39 -22.78 -6.26
C HIS A 206 18.08 -22.62 -5.47
N GLU A 207 17.79 -21.44 -4.91
CA GLU A 207 16.54 -21.16 -4.15
C GLU A 207 15.68 -20.04 -4.75
N LEU A 208 16.04 -19.48 -5.91
CA LEU A 208 15.27 -18.42 -6.58
C LEU A 208 14.17 -18.95 -7.52
N ALA A 209 14.10 -20.27 -7.70
CA ALA A 209 12.94 -20.98 -8.23
C ALA A 209 12.00 -21.35 -7.08
N ASP A 210 11.46 -20.35 -6.39
CA ASP A 210 10.37 -20.56 -5.45
C ASP A 210 9.10 -20.80 -6.28
N ASP A 211 8.44 -21.93 -6.06
CA ASP A 211 7.19 -22.28 -6.75
C ASP A 211 6.01 -21.36 -6.37
N VAL A 212 6.25 -20.44 -5.44
CA VAL A 212 5.32 -19.39 -4.97
C VAL A 212 5.76 -17.97 -5.36
N GLU A 213 6.89 -17.80 -6.05
CA GLU A 213 7.43 -16.49 -6.46
C GLU A 213 7.69 -15.50 -5.30
N ASN A 214 8.08 -15.97 -4.09
CA ASN A 214 8.32 -15.14 -2.89
C ASN A 214 9.47 -14.09 -3.00
N ASN A 215 10.01 -13.87 -4.20
CA ASN A 215 11.15 -13.00 -4.47
C ASN A 215 10.79 -11.79 -5.34
N LEU A 216 9.53 -11.62 -5.76
CA LEU A 216 9.08 -10.46 -6.53
C LEU A 216 9.03 -9.19 -5.67
N TYR A 217 9.37 -8.05 -6.27
CA TYR A 217 9.42 -6.73 -5.59
C TYR A 217 10.40 -6.70 -4.41
N PRO A 218 11.71 -6.84 -4.69
CA PRO A 218 12.76 -6.77 -3.66
C PRO A 218 12.76 -5.40 -2.97
N PHE A 219 13.19 -5.36 -1.73
CA PHE A 219 13.48 -4.08 -1.07
C PHE A 219 14.88 -3.63 -1.46
N VAL A 220 14.97 -2.40 -1.96
CA VAL A 220 16.20 -1.83 -2.48
C VAL A 220 16.43 -0.48 -1.81
N HIS A 221 17.57 -0.34 -1.12
CA HIS A 221 17.96 0.90 -0.45
C HIS A 221 19.36 1.30 -0.87
N LEU A 222 19.53 2.53 -1.37
CA LEU A 222 20.84 3.12 -1.64
C LEU A 222 21.52 3.47 -0.31
N LEU A 223 22.74 2.97 -0.10
CA LEU A 223 23.54 3.24 1.08
C LEU A 223 24.44 4.48 0.88
N PRO A 224 24.87 5.15 1.96
CA PRO A 224 25.69 6.36 1.88
C PRO A 224 27.00 6.18 1.10
N GLU A 225 27.54 4.97 1.09
CA GLU A 225 28.78 4.63 0.39
C GLU A 225 28.60 4.40 -1.13
N GLY A 226 27.38 4.56 -1.66
CA GLY A 226 27.07 4.33 -3.09
C GLY A 226 26.80 2.86 -3.45
N THR A 227 26.82 1.96 -2.46
CA THR A 227 26.39 0.56 -2.61
C THR A 227 24.89 0.42 -2.34
N VAL A 228 24.31 -0.71 -2.71
CA VAL A 228 22.88 -0.97 -2.61
C VAL A 228 22.63 -2.14 -1.68
N PHE A 229 21.76 -1.94 -0.69
CA PHE A 229 21.19 -3.05 0.06
C PHE A 229 20.01 -3.61 -0.74
N LEU A 230 20.05 -4.92 -1.01
CA LEU A 230 19.00 -5.63 -1.71
C LEU A 230 18.50 -6.78 -0.85
N PHE A 231 17.20 -6.83 -0.60
CA PHE A 231 16.53 -7.87 0.18
C PHE A 231 15.44 -8.53 -0.66
N ALA A 232 15.46 -9.86 -0.75
CA ALA A 232 14.49 -10.67 -1.46
C ALA A 232 14.14 -11.94 -0.66
N ASN A 233 12.85 -12.26 -0.57
CA ASN A 233 12.28 -13.33 0.25
C ASN A 233 12.64 -13.21 1.73
N ASP A 234 13.75 -13.81 2.14
CA ASP A 234 14.28 -13.81 3.51
C ASP A 234 15.81 -13.56 3.56
N ARG A 235 16.41 -13.21 2.42
CA ARG A 235 17.86 -13.02 2.24
C ARG A 235 18.16 -11.59 1.83
N SER A 236 19.39 -11.16 2.12
CA SER A 236 19.87 -9.85 1.66
C SER A 236 21.36 -9.84 1.35
N ILE A 237 21.73 -8.89 0.50
CA ILE A 237 23.10 -8.64 0.06
C ILE A 237 23.41 -7.14 0.06
N VAL A 238 24.70 -6.83 0.04
CA VAL A 238 25.24 -5.52 -0.35
C VAL A 238 25.83 -5.66 -1.74
N PHE A 239 25.30 -4.88 -2.68
CA PHE A 239 25.63 -4.92 -4.09
C PHE A 239 26.32 -3.62 -4.52
N ASP A 240 27.33 -3.74 -5.37
CA ASP A 240 27.97 -2.62 -6.05
C ASP A 240 27.35 -2.45 -7.44
N PRO A 241 26.51 -1.40 -7.64
CA PRO A 241 25.87 -1.18 -8.92
C PRO A 241 26.82 -0.68 -10.02
N GLN A 242 28.01 -0.19 -9.68
CA GLN A 242 28.97 0.30 -10.69
C GLN A 242 29.71 -0.86 -11.36
N ASN A 243 30.10 -1.85 -10.56
CA ASN A 243 30.86 -3.01 -11.03
C ASN A 243 30.00 -4.27 -11.23
N GLY A 244 28.73 -4.24 -10.83
CA GLY A 244 27.82 -5.37 -10.94
C GLY A 244 28.16 -6.52 -9.99
N GLN A 245 28.72 -6.21 -8.80
CA GLN A 245 29.28 -7.23 -7.90
C GLN A 245 28.52 -7.34 -6.58
N VAL A 246 28.32 -8.57 -6.12
CA VAL A 246 27.88 -8.83 -4.75
C VAL A 246 29.09 -8.67 -3.83
N LEU A 247 29.10 -7.60 -3.04
CA LEU A 247 30.19 -7.32 -2.11
C LEU A 247 30.11 -8.18 -0.86
N ARG A 248 28.88 -8.39 -0.35
CA ARG A 248 28.63 -9.16 0.89
C ARG A 248 27.25 -9.79 0.86
N GLU A 249 27.17 -11.02 1.35
CA GLU A 249 25.90 -11.61 1.79
C GLU A 249 25.67 -11.30 3.27
N LEU A 250 24.43 -10.96 3.62
CA LEU A 250 24.02 -10.71 4.99
C LEU A 250 23.28 -11.93 5.56
N PRO A 251 23.22 -12.10 6.88
CA PRO A 251 22.50 -13.23 7.47
C PRO A 251 21.05 -13.28 7.00
N LYS A 252 20.49 -14.49 6.98
CA LYS A 252 19.06 -14.70 6.72
C LYS A 252 18.21 -14.07 7.81
N LEU A 253 17.13 -13.39 7.41
CA LEU A 253 16.08 -12.95 8.33
C LEU A 253 15.05 -14.06 8.47
N ASN A 254 15.05 -14.76 9.60
CA ASN A 254 14.13 -15.87 9.84
C ASN A 254 12.67 -15.40 9.95
N GLY A 255 11.72 -16.34 9.95
CA GLY A 255 10.29 -16.07 10.17
C GLY A 255 9.41 -16.42 8.97
N GLY A 256 9.81 -16.04 7.76
CA GLY A 256 9.06 -16.32 6.52
C GLY A 256 9.48 -15.39 5.39
N ALA A 257 8.65 -15.31 4.35
CA ALA A 257 8.88 -14.41 3.22
C ALA A 257 8.48 -12.97 3.58
N ARG A 258 9.22 -12.00 3.03
CA ARG A 258 8.95 -10.56 3.18
C ARG A 258 8.57 -9.87 1.87
N ASN A 259 8.89 -10.45 0.72
CA ASN A 259 8.58 -9.88 -0.58
C ASN A 259 7.31 -10.52 -1.14
N TYR A 260 6.77 -10.01 -2.24
CA TYR A 260 5.51 -10.52 -2.79
C TYR A 260 5.59 -12.04 -3.00
N PRO A 261 4.54 -12.81 -2.67
CA PRO A 261 3.21 -12.37 -2.21
C PRO A 261 3.10 -11.99 -0.72
N ALA A 262 4.12 -12.25 0.10
CA ALA A 262 4.06 -11.89 1.52
C ALA A 262 4.00 -10.37 1.77
N SER A 263 4.66 -9.56 0.94
CA SER A 263 4.53 -8.10 0.90
C SER A 263 4.64 -7.42 2.27
N GLY A 264 5.76 -7.62 2.95
CA GLY A 264 6.17 -6.85 4.13
C GLY A 264 6.56 -5.41 3.80
N MET A 265 7.11 -4.72 4.78
CA MET A 265 7.56 -3.33 4.68
C MET A 265 9.06 -3.24 4.91
N SER A 266 9.70 -2.23 4.31
CA SER A 266 11.09 -1.91 4.62
C SER A 266 11.37 -0.42 4.53
N ALA A 267 12.32 0.06 5.34
CA ALA A 267 12.80 1.44 5.30
C ALA A 267 14.31 1.50 5.61
N LEU A 268 15.00 2.42 4.97
CA LEU A 268 16.30 2.92 5.40
C LEU A 268 16.08 3.94 6.52
N LEU A 269 16.57 3.67 7.73
CA LEU A 269 16.37 4.55 8.88
C LEU A 269 17.09 5.90 8.69
N PRO A 270 16.60 6.98 9.34
CA PRO A 270 17.18 8.30 9.23
C PRO A 270 18.69 8.33 9.44
N LEU A 271 19.40 8.98 8.53
CA LEU A 271 20.84 9.20 8.64
C LEU A 271 21.10 10.40 9.56
N ASP A 272 21.82 10.19 10.66
CA ASP A 272 22.18 11.25 11.60
C ASP A 272 23.47 11.96 11.16
N LEU A 273 23.32 13.03 10.35
CA LEU A 273 24.43 13.83 9.83
C LEU A 273 25.24 14.55 10.92
N ARG A 274 24.69 14.68 12.14
CA ARG A 274 25.40 15.33 13.27
C ARG A 274 26.54 14.46 13.81
N ARG A 275 26.55 13.16 13.47
CA ARG A 275 27.57 12.20 13.93
C ARG A 275 28.85 12.22 13.09
N GLY A 276 28.98 13.17 12.16
CA GLY A 276 30.16 13.37 11.33
C GLY A 276 30.08 12.65 9.98
N GLU A 277 31.23 12.56 9.31
CA GLU A 277 31.31 12.08 7.91
C GLU A 277 30.97 10.59 7.74
N ARG A 278 31.12 9.79 8.80
CA ARG A 278 30.86 8.35 8.73
C ARG A 278 29.41 8.06 9.11
N LEU A 279 28.53 8.12 8.12
CA LEU A 279 27.11 7.80 8.30
C LEU A 279 26.92 6.31 8.60
N SER A 280 26.03 6.02 9.55
CA SER A 280 25.64 4.66 9.92
C SER A 280 24.25 4.39 9.38
N ALA A 281 24.17 3.74 8.23
CA ALA A 281 22.91 3.29 7.66
C ALA A 281 22.39 2.05 8.39
N GLU A 282 21.12 2.06 8.77
CA GLU A 282 20.41 0.90 9.28
C GLU A 282 19.15 0.68 8.44
N VAL A 283 18.88 -0.56 8.06
CA VAL A 283 17.67 -0.95 7.35
C VAL A 283 16.79 -1.75 8.30
N ILE A 284 15.49 -1.48 8.25
CA ILE A 284 14.48 -2.29 8.93
C ILE A 284 13.60 -3.00 7.91
N VAL A 285 13.21 -4.24 8.21
CA VAL A 285 12.26 -5.05 7.43
C VAL A 285 11.23 -5.64 8.39
N CYS A 286 9.95 -5.36 8.18
CA CYS A 286 8.87 -5.74 9.08
C CYS A 286 7.76 -6.48 8.37
N GLY A 287 7.13 -7.44 9.05
CA GLY A 287 5.92 -8.09 8.55
C GLY A 287 6.19 -9.06 7.39
N GLY A 288 5.17 -9.37 6.61
CA GLY A 288 5.21 -10.46 5.64
C GLY A 288 4.41 -11.68 6.13
N ALA A 289 4.70 -12.86 5.58
CA ALA A 289 3.90 -14.07 5.78
C ALA A 289 4.78 -15.32 5.72
N PRO A 290 4.29 -16.49 6.22
CA PRO A 290 4.90 -17.77 5.92
C PRO A 290 5.06 -17.97 4.40
N LYS A 291 6.11 -18.66 3.97
CA LYS A 291 6.47 -18.80 2.54
C LYS A 291 5.36 -19.46 1.71
N GLU A 292 4.60 -20.33 2.34
CA GLU A 292 3.51 -21.09 1.77
C GLU A 292 2.16 -20.34 1.76
N ALA A 293 2.11 -19.10 2.26
CA ALA A 293 0.85 -18.37 2.48
C ALA A 293 -0.02 -18.24 1.22
N PHE A 294 0.59 -18.06 0.05
CA PHE A 294 -0.15 -17.96 -1.21
C PHE A 294 -0.77 -19.30 -1.64
N LYS A 295 0.00 -20.40 -1.59
CA LYS A 295 -0.53 -21.75 -1.83
C LYS A 295 -1.65 -22.11 -0.86
N LEU A 296 -1.50 -21.71 0.40
CA LEU A 296 -2.56 -21.86 1.40
C LEU A 296 -3.79 -21.03 1.03
N GLY A 297 -3.59 -19.81 0.52
CA GLY A 297 -4.66 -18.94 0.01
C GLY A 297 -5.48 -19.58 -1.10
N GLU A 298 -4.84 -20.28 -2.05
CA GLU A 298 -5.53 -21.06 -3.09
C GLU A 298 -6.40 -22.19 -2.51
N ALA A 299 -5.99 -22.74 -1.36
CA ALA A 299 -6.76 -23.71 -0.59
C ALA A 299 -7.70 -23.05 0.46
N ASN A 300 -7.99 -21.75 0.34
CA ASN A 300 -8.82 -20.97 1.28
C ASN A 300 -8.34 -20.98 2.75
N LYS A 301 -7.02 -21.04 2.97
CA LYS A 301 -6.39 -20.95 4.28
C LYS A 301 -5.52 -19.70 4.36
N PHE A 302 -5.72 -18.89 5.40
CA PHE A 302 -5.08 -17.58 5.53
C PHE A 302 -4.24 -17.55 6.81
N PRO A 303 -2.93 -17.88 6.76
CA PRO A 303 -2.10 -17.91 7.95
C PRO A 303 -1.92 -16.52 8.57
N HIS A 304 -1.54 -16.45 9.84
CA HIS A 304 -1.19 -15.18 10.46
C HIS A 304 0.01 -14.52 9.79
N ALA A 305 -0.10 -13.21 9.57
CA ALA A 305 1.00 -12.38 9.11
C ALA A 305 2.11 -12.33 10.17
N LEU A 306 3.34 -12.16 9.70
CA LEU A 306 4.52 -12.05 10.56
C LEU A 306 4.46 -10.76 11.38
N ARG A 307 4.85 -10.88 12.65
CA ARG A 307 4.90 -9.76 13.60
C ARG A 307 6.28 -9.15 13.73
N ASP A 308 7.30 -9.89 13.36
CA ASP A 308 8.68 -9.52 13.61
C ASP A 308 9.17 -8.43 12.64
N CYS A 309 10.09 -7.65 13.17
CA CYS A 309 10.83 -6.58 12.52
C CYS A 309 12.33 -6.85 12.71
N GLY A 310 13.06 -7.05 11.62
CA GLY A 310 14.50 -7.16 11.63
C GLY A 310 15.16 -5.83 11.30
N ARG A 311 16.04 -5.34 12.17
CA ARG A 311 16.94 -4.21 11.90
C ARG A 311 18.38 -4.69 11.70
N ILE A 312 19.06 -4.16 10.69
CA ILE A 312 20.47 -4.48 10.41
C ILE A 312 21.22 -3.24 9.93
N ASN A 313 22.50 -3.14 10.30
CA ASN A 313 23.44 -2.21 9.66
C ASN A 313 24.20 -2.97 8.56
N PRO A 314 23.89 -2.77 7.27
CA PRO A 314 24.51 -3.52 6.17
C PRO A 314 25.99 -3.16 5.93
N SER A 315 26.44 -2.01 6.43
CA SER A 315 27.83 -1.55 6.27
C SER A 315 28.75 -2.08 7.37
N LYS A 316 28.21 -2.71 8.43
CA LYS A 316 29.00 -3.26 9.54
C LYS A 316 29.50 -4.69 9.24
N PRO A 317 30.82 -4.97 9.37
CA PRO A 317 31.33 -6.34 9.30
C PRO A 317 30.67 -7.25 10.33
N GLY A 318 30.25 -8.45 9.92
CA GLY A 318 29.60 -9.40 10.80
C GLY A 318 28.22 -8.96 11.31
N ALA A 319 27.53 -8.06 10.58
CA ALA A 319 26.19 -7.61 10.92
C ALA A 319 25.23 -8.76 11.24
N ARG A 320 24.30 -8.50 12.17
CA ARG A 320 23.27 -9.44 12.62
C ARG A 320 21.95 -8.69 12.72
N TRP A 321 20.85 -9.40 12.49
CA TRP A 321 19.51 -8.87 12.69
C TRP A 321 19.24 -8.66 14.18
N ALA A 322 18.89 -7.44 14.55
CA ALA A 322 18.21 -7.15 15.80
C ALA A 322 16.71 -7.31 15.56
N ILE A 323 16.04 -8.16 16.34
CA ILE A 323 14.63 -8.49 16.16
C ILE A 323 13.78 -7.75 17.19
N ASP A 324 12.69 -7.14 16.73
CA ASP A 324 11.62 -6.60 17.54
C ASP A 324 10.26 -7.10 17.01
N PHE A 325 9.17 -6.87 17.72
CA PHE A 325 7.84 -7.37 17.36
C PHE A 325 6.78 -6.27 17.36
N MET A 326 6.10 -6.13 16.22
CA MET A 326 4.88 -5.35 16.12
C MET A 326 3.78 -5.94 17.03
N PRO A 327 2.86 -5.10 17.54
CA PRO A 327 1.68 -5.58 18.29
C PRO A 327 0.79 -6.52 17.47
N VAL A 328 0.68 -6.28 16.16
CA VAL A 328 -0.12 -7.07 15.21
C VAL A 328 0.73 -7.41 13.99
N GLY A 329 0.57 -8.62 13.46
CA GLY A 329 1.27 -9.05 12.24
C GLY A 329 0.72 -8.30 11.03
N ARG A 330 1.55 -8.05 10.02
CA ARG A 330 1.14 -7.22 8.89
C ARG A 330 1.69 -7.70 7.54
N VAL A 331 0.80 -7.94 6.59
CA VAL A 331 1.08 -8.00 5.14
C VAL A 331 0.48 -6.78 4.45
N MET A 332 1.06 -6.32 3.34
CA MET A 332 0.64 -5.11 2.59
C MET A 332 0.51 -3.86 3.47
N GLY A 333 1.39 -3.75 4.46
CA GLY A 333 1.48 -2.54 5.25
C GLY A 333 2.27 -1.45 4.52
N ASP A 334 2.09 -0.22 4.96
CA ASP A 334 2.91 0.91 4.57
C ASP A 334 3.75 1.37 5.76
N MET A 335 5.00 1.76 5.51
CA MET A 335 5.92 2.26 6.53
C MET A 335 6.44 3.64 6.11
N LEU A 336 6.23 4.62 6.98
CA LEU A 336 6.66 6.00 6.77
C LEU A 336 7.64 6.41 7.87
N ILE A 337 8.69 7.12 7.46
CA ILE A 337 9.64 7.74 8.39
C ILE A 337 9.12 9.13 8.74
N LEU A 338 8.97 9.39 10.04
CA LEU A 338 8.54 10.70 10.53
C LEU A 338 9.74 11.64 10.72
N PRO A 339 9.54 12.97 10.72
CA PRO A 339 10.61 13.94 11.02
C PRO A 339 11.26 13.75 12.40
N THR A 340 10.57 13.09 13.34
CA THR A 340 11.12 12.72 14.65
C THR A 340 12.14 11.58 14.57
N GLY A 341 12.16 10.84 13.46
CA GLY A 341 12.92 9.62 13.27
C GLY A 341 12.16 8.34 13.65
N ASP A 342 10.93 8.48 14.16
CA ASP A 342 10.04 7.33 14.43
C ASP A 342 9.48 6.76 13.14
N LEU A 343 9.06 5.50 13.20
CA LEU A 343 8.40 4.80 12.08
C LEU A 343 6.90 4.71 12.33
N LEU A 344 6.12 5.19 11.37
CA LEU A 344 4.67 5.03 11.34
C LEU A 344 4.30 3.87 10.43
N LEU A 345 3.64 2.84 10.98
CA LEU A 345 3.17 1.68 10.24
C LEU A 345 1.65 1.73 10.05
N LEU A 346 1.20 1.65 8.80
CA LEU A 346 -0.19 1.86 8.39
C LEU A 346 -0.70 0.67 7.55
N ASN A 347 -2.02 0.63 7.32
CA ASN A 347 -2.68 -0.26 6.35
C ASN A 347 -2.42 -1.77 6.54
N GLY A 348 -2.70 -2.58 5.52
CA GLY A 348 -2.40 -4.00 5.54
C GLY A 348 -3.38 -4.89 6.30
N ALA A 349 -3.02 -6.17 6.37
CA ALA A 349 -3.87 -7.25 6.86
C ALA A 349 -3.11 -8.14 7.84
N ALA A 350 -3.81 -8.67 8.86
CA ALA A 350 -3.22 -9.50 9.91
C ALA A 350 -3.14 -10.99 9.53
N GLN A 351 -3.79 -11.40 8.43
CA GLN A 351 -3.80 -12.76 7.94
C GLN A 351 -3.75 -12.82 6.41
N GLY A 352 -3.19 -13.90 5.88
CA GLY A 352 -3.06 -14.17 4.45
C GLY A 352 -1.80 -13.54 3.85
N CYS A 353 -1.91 -13.15 2.59
CA CYS A 353 -0.84 -12.53 1.80
C CYS A 353 -1.45 -11.66 0.69
N SER A 354 -0.61 -10.95 -0.07
CA SER A 354 -0.99 -10.39 -1.37
C SER A 354 -1.26 -11.50 -2.39
N GLY A 355 -1.88 -11.12 -3.49
CA GLY A 355 -2.45 -12.08 -4.44
C GLY A 355 -3.95 -12.15 -4.23
N TRP A 356 -4.67 -12.05 -5.35
CA TRP A 356 -6.11 -11.85 -5.45
C TRP A 356 -6.93 -12.55 -4.36
N VAL A 357 -7.62 -11.75 -3.53
CA VAL A 357 -8.60 -12.22 -2.55
C VAL A 357 -7.99 -13.08 -1.41
N PHE A 358 -6.69 -13.00 -1.14
CA PHE A 358 -6.04 -13.79 -0.06
C PHE A 358 -5.83 -13.05 1.27
N ALA A 359 -5.99 -11.72 1.30
CA ALA A 359 -5.84 -10.97 2.54
C ALA A 359 -7.09 -11.06 3.44
N ARG A 360 -6.89 -11.23 4.75
CA ARG A 360 -7.96 -11.32 5.77
C ARG A 360 -7.60 -10.48 6.98
N GLU A 361 -8.61 -10.11 7.78
CA GLU A 361 -8.42 -9.32 9.00
C GLU A 361 -7.66 -8.02 8.73
N PRO A 362 -8.26 -7.05 7.99
CA PRO A 362 -7.60 -5.77 7.76
C PRO A 362 -7.16 -5.17 9.10
N VAL A 363 -5.90 -4.74 9.18
CA VAL A 363 -5.35 -4.10 10.39
C VAL A 363 -5.97 -2.72 10.49
N THR A 364 -7.09 -2.66 11.18
CA THR A 364 -7.81 -1.43 11.50
C THR A 364 -7.56 -1.06 12.95
N ALA A 365 -7.71 0.24 13.27
CA ALA A 365 -7.70 0.71 14.65
C ALA A 365 -9.02 0.38 15.41
N PHE A 366 -9.96 -0.36 14.83
CA PHE A 366 -11.32 -0.57 15.34
C PHE A 366 -11.71 -2.05 15.37
N LYS A 367 -12.19 -2.58 16.50
CA LYS A 367 -12.82 -3.91 16.56
C LYS A 367 -14.29 -3.82 17.04
N PRO A 368 -15.27 -4.18 16.20
CA PRO A 368 -16.68 -4.32 16.61
C PRO A 368 -16.96 -5.63 17.35
N GLU A 369 -17.94 -5.65 18.26
CA GLU A 369 -18.41 -6.86 18.98
C GLU A 369 -19.95 -6.93 19.01
N GLY A 370 -20.55 -7.45 17.94
CA GLY A 370 -22.00 -7.74 17.86
C GLY A 370 -22.94 -6.52 17.95
N ASN A 371 -24.19 -6.75 18.42
CA ASN A 371 -25.29 -5.77 18.45
C ASN A 371 -25.38 -4.94 19.75
N LYS A 372 -24.34 -4.95 20.60
CA LYS A 372 -24.26 -4.12 21.81
C LYS A 372 -22.88 -3.51 21.91
N TYR A 373 -22.82 -2.22 22.22
CA TYR A 373 -21.58 -1.54 22.53
C TYR A 373 -21.40 -1.58 24.06
N LYS A 374 -20.41 -2.34 24.56
CA LYS A 374 -20.02 -2.28 25.98
C LYS A 374 -18.86 -1.29 26.13
N ILE A 375 -19.10 -0.22 26.87
CA ILE A 375 -18.11 0.83 27.15
C ILE A 375 -17.69 0.69 28.61
N THR A 376 -16.42 0.34 28.84
CA THR A 376 -15.82 0.37 30.18
C THR A 376 -14.93 1.60 30.25
N ALA A 377 -15.39 2.64 30.95
CA ALA A 377 -14.62 3.85 31.19
C ALA A 377 -13.93 3.74 32.55
N GLN A 378 -12.62 3.90 32.58
CA GLN A 378 -11.84 3.94 33.82
C GLN A 378 -11.40 5.37 34.06
N THR A 379 -11.64 5.90 35.26
CA THR A 379 -11.29 7.28 35.60
C THR A 379 -9.77 7.44 35.56
N PRO A 380 -9.25 8.60 35.12
CA PRO A 380 -7.82 8.88 35.18
C PRO A 380 -7.28 8.64 36.60
N SER A 381 -6.11 7.99 36.72
CA SER A 381 -5.51 7.65 38.02
C SER A 381 -4.94 8.85 38.79
N LYS A 382 -5.00 10.06 38.19
CA LYS A 382 -4.47 11.29 38.76
C LYS A 382 -5.59 12.33 38.91
N PRO A 383 -5.87 12.85 40.12
CA PRO A 383 -6.90 13.86 40.39
C PRO A 383 -6.73 15.17 39.61
N THR A 384 -5.54 15.42 39.07
CA THR A 384 -5.24 16.60 38.24
C THR A 384 -5.85 16.55 36.84
N LEU A 385 -6.18 15.34 36.34
CA LEU A 385 -6.77 15.14 35.01
C LEU A 385 -8.30 15.04 35.04
N ALA A 386 -8.86 14.57 36.15
CA ALA A 386 -10.29 14.59 36.43
C ALA A 386 -10.47 14.77 37.95
N PRO A 387 -10.64 16.02 38.44
CA PRO A 387 -10.85 16.29 39.86
C PRO A 387 -12.05 15.53 40.42
N PRO A 388 -12.06 15.10 41.69
CA PRO A 388 -13.24 14.49 42.30
C PRO A 388 -14.46 15.41 42.16
N GLY A 389 -15.56 14.89 41.64
CA GLY A 389 -16.69 15.72 41.25
C GLY A 389 -17.76 14.99 40.44
N TYR A 390 -18.84 15.69 40.12
CA TYR A 390 -19.90 15.17 39.27
C TYR A 390 -19.63 15.53 37.82
N TYR A 391 -19.67 14.52 36.97
CA TYR A 391 -19.44 14.62 35.54
C TYR A 391 -20.65 14.11 34.80
N LEU A 392 -20.95 14.75 33.67
CA LEU A 392 -22.04 14.36 32.80
C LEU A 392 -21.45 13.71 31.55
N VAL A 393 -21.71 12.41 31.38
CA VAL A 393 -21.12 11.60 30.30
C VAL A 393 -22.14 11.37 29.21
N PHE A 394 -21.73 11.63 27.96
CA PHE A 394 -22.52 11.43 26.76
C PHE A 394 -21.84 10.42 25.84
N VAL A 395 -22.63 9.55 25.20
CA VAL A 395 -22.12 8.71 24.10
C VAL A 395 -22.42 9.43 22.79
N LEU A 396 -21.41 9.71 21.97
CA LEU A 396 -21.59 10.33 20.66
C LEU A 396 -21.82 9.27 19.59
N VAL A 397 -22.88 9.40 18.78
CA VAL A 397 -23.15 8.51 17.64
C VAL A 397 -23.20 9.35 16.37
N LYS A 398 -22.30 9.07 15.41
CA LYS A 398 -22.13 9.87 14.18
C LYS A 398 -21.99 11.38 14.45
N GLY A 399 -21.25 11.72 15.51
CA GLY A 399 -20.99 13.11 15.91
C GLY A 399 -22.12 13.79 16.71
N VAL A 400 -23.22 13.11 17.03
CA VAL A 400 -24.34 13.69 17.80
C VAL A 400 -24.36 13.12 19.23
N PRO A 401 -24.43 13.95 20.29
CA PRO A 401 -24.53 13.46 21.67
C PRO A 401 -25.86 12.75 21.94
N SER A 402 -25.78 11.54 22.49
CA SER A 402 -26.93 10.78 22.96
C SER A 402 -27.32 11.16 24.39
N LYS A 403 -28.15 10.36 25.07
CA LYS A 403 -28.60 10.64 26.45
C LYS A 403 -27.43 10.65 27.42
N ALA A 404 -27.40 11.67 28.28
CA ALA A 404 -26.35 11.85 29.27
C ALA A 404 -26.63 11.10 30.57
N ALA A 405 -25.57 10.66 31.26
CA ALA A 405 -25.63 10.10 32.60
C ALA A 405 -24.71 10.86 33.56
N TRP A 406 -25.22 11.18 34.75
CA TRP A 406 -24.40 11.73 35.83
C TRP A 406 -23.56 10.63 36.46
N VAL A 407 -22.26 10.86 36.54
CA VAL A 407 -21.30 9.99 37.21
C VAL A 407 -20.47 10.81 38.18
N LYS A 408 -20.27 10.29 39.40
CA LYS A 408 -19.48 10.95 40.43
C LYS A 408 -18.12 10.27 40.52
N ILE A 409 -17.07 11.04 40.28
CA ILE A 409 -15.69 10.59 40.50
C ILE A 409 -15.36 10.86 41.96
N HIS A 410 -14.99 9.81 42.67
CA HIS A 410 -14.55 9.86 44.06
C HIS A 410 -13.01 10.01 44.13
N PRO A 411 -12.45 10.51 45.24
CA PRO A 411 -11.00 10.60 45.44
C PRO A 411 -10.26 9.28 45.29
#